data_AF-A0A7X8B6M1-F1
#
_entry.id   AF-A0A7X8B6M1-F1
#
_cell.length_a   1.000
_cell.length_b   1.000
_cell.length_c   1.000
_cell.angle_alpha   90.00
_cell.angle_beta   90.00
_cell.angle_gamma   90.00
#
_symmetry.space_group_name_H-M   'P 1'
#
loop_
_entity.id
_entity.type
_entity.pdbx_description
1 polymer ?
#
loop_
_entity_poly.entity_id
_entity_poly.type
_entity_poly.pdbx_seq_one_letter_code
_entity_poly.pdbx_strand_id
1 'polypeptide(L)'
;MTADANTWRPPASTIPVRATGRGAAAVVSHAPDGRGEAGHDDRPAQYRRRQNGLAQQVDPSLKWHQRLLRNPYTWIVLAMTLVYAGLLFTVYRTVGDGLIEEVGAVTKEATGNPTVLVWGQINEAYLKVIPFAAATLGCYVLLLIFLDRLRPTTWSMKWLALGWGACAAVFISLHVNTWAGELMRAEGPVDPSQGARAAIFSAPFVEEAAKATILFFIAIAMRRRIVGVHQALTLAALSAAGFAFSENVVYYIRTYLYAVTIYGTDAEAELHQLFVLRGVVLSFGHLLFTSLTALGMIAALTNRSKIVRVLAPVAGYLAAAFGHMLFNGFASLSSSTLVLIIGGWIGVLALGVYTIFRYVHQTRNIRARLTELVELGWLQIDDPAEMSKLFGRWRMALAAFLRGPRVFRATLRLQRSLTEIAYLRDAEMRGIVDAMAIERERDLILAAGEARVWAIDHVRGVPFIPPQWGEAVRSLVQRVKDARAERRARRARKQPPQSWSPPTGVPVATGGGGWPAQWR
;
A
#
# COMPACT_ATOMS: atom_id res chain seq x y z
N MET A 1 18.42 -37.27 59.71
CA MET A 1 18.53 -36.59 58.40
C MET A 1 17.45 -37.20 57.52
N THR A 2 16.19 -36.72 57.50
CA THR A 2 15.69 -35.52 56.78
C THR A 2 16.08 -35.56 55.30
N ALA A 3 15.23 -35.50 54.28
CA ALA A 3 13.81 -35.21 54.19
C ALA A 3 13.28 -35.65 52.80
N ASP A 4 12.02 -36.05 52.77
CA ASP A 4 11.01 -35.79 51.73
C ASP A 4 11.27 -36.14 50.26
N ALA A 5 10.91 -37.38 49.92
CA ALA A 5 10.56 -37.83 48.57
C ALA A 5 9.14 -37.37 48.14
N ASN A 6 8.71 -36.15 48.48
CA ASN A 6 7.31 -35.73 48.34
C ASN A 6 7.10 -34.24 47.95
N THR A 7 7.67 -33.74 46.85
CA THR A 7 7.18 -32.49 46.24
C THR A 7 7.43 -32.40 44.73
N TRP A 8 6.72 -33.20 43.94
CA TRP A 8 6.18 -32.70 42.66
C TRP A 8 4.69 -32.96 42.66
N ARG A 9 3.96 -32.06 43.33
CA ARG A 9 2.52 -31.94 43.13
C ARG A 9 2.35 -31.15 41.82
N PRO A 10 1.73 -31.70 40.77
CA PRO A 10 1.20 -30.85 39.71
C PRO A 10 0.27 -29.83 40.37
N PRO A 11 0.31 -28.54 39.96
CA PRO A 11 -0.61 -27.55 40.51
C PRO A 11 -2.04 -28.08 40.40
N ALA A 12 -2.76 -28.02 41.52
CA ALA A 12 -4.13 -28.49 41.66
C ALA A 12 -4.97 -28.00 40.50
N SER A 13 -5.50 -28.96 39.73
CA SER A 13 -6.57 -28.80 38.75
C SER A 13 -6.60 -27.43 38.07
N THR A 14 -5.81 -27.23 37.00
CA THR A 14 -6.41 -26.56 35.86
C THR A 14 -7.42 -27.55 35.30
N ILE A 15 -8.62 -27.58 35.92
CA ILE A 15 -9.83 -27.95 35.20
C ILE A 15 -9.65 -27.26 33.85
N PRO A 16 -9.56 -27.97 32.71
CA PRO A 16 -9.60 -27.28 31.43
C PRO A 16 -10.86 -26.46 31.53
N VAL A 17 -10.72 -25.13 31.66
CA VAL A 17 -11.88 -24.25 31.68
C VAL A 17 -12.54 -24.60 30.38
N ARG A 18 -13.64 -25.33 30.51
CA ARG A 18 -14.36 -25.91 29.41
C ARG A 18 -14.68 -24.69 28.55
N ALA A 19 -13.91 -24.48 27.48
CA ALA A 19 -14.16 -23.40 26.53
C ALA A 19 -15.56 -23.57 25.92
N THR A 20 -16.18 -24.71 26.18
CA THR A 20 -17.60 -24.91 26.16
C THR A 20 -18.21 -24.77 27.56
N GLY A 21 -18.69 -23.56 27.91
CA GLY A 21 -19.70 -23.42 28.97
C GLY A 21 -20.83 -24.43 28.74
N ARG A 22 -21.57 -24.83 29.78
CA ARG A 22 -22.66 -25.83 29.71
C ARG A 22 -23.75 -25.57 28.63
N GLY A 23 -23.68 -24.46 27.89
CA GLY A 23 -24.46 -24.20 26.69
C GLY A 23 -23.70 -24.20 25.36
N ALA A 24 -22.37 -24.19 25.28
CA ALA A 24 -21.66 -24.05 24.00
C ALA A 24 -21.65 -25.33 23.17
N ALA A 25 -21.57 -26.51 23.81
CA ALA A 25 -21.77 -27.78 23.10
C ALA A 25 -23.22 -27.88 22.59
N ALA A 26 -24.20 -27.43 23.38
CA ALA A 26 -25.59 -27.33 22.97
C ALA A 26 -25.85 -26.24 21.91
N VAL A 27 -25.06 -25.15 21.87
CA VAL A 27 -25.12 -24.10 20.83
C VAL A 27 -24.41 -24.52 19.55
N VAL A 28 -23.43 -25.44 19.65
CA VAL A 28 -22.75 -26.07 18.51
C VAL A 28 -23.59 -27.22 17.94
N SER A 29 -24.37 -27.95 18.75
CA SER A 29 -25.21 -29.07 18.32
C SER A 29 -26.68 -28.73 18.07
N HIS A 30 -27.21 -27.68 18.72
CA HIS A 30 -28.53 -27.10 18.43
C HIS A 30 -28.33 -25.66 17.95
N ALA A 31 -28.56 -25.44 16.65
CA ALA A 31 -28.76 -24.09 16.15
C ALA A 31 -30.00 -23.50 16.88
N PRO A 32 -29.91 -22.31 17.49
CA PRO A 32 -31.10 -21.64 18.02
C PRO A 32 -32.12 -21.46 16.89
N ASP A 33 -33.37 -21.81 17.17
CA ASP A 33 -34.46 -21.73 16.20
C ASP A 33 -34.44 -20.36 15.48
N GLY A 34 -34.43 -20.41 14.15
CA GLY A 34 -34.44 -19.22 13.29
C GLY A 34 -33.09 -18.71 12.78
N ARG A 35 -31.97 -19.43 12.95
CA ARG A 35 -30.65 -19.00 12.42
C ARG A 35 -29.97 -19.92 11.39
N GLY A 36 -30.73 -20.80 10.73
CA GLY A 36 -30.29 -21.63 9.60
C GLY A 36 -29.27 -22.72 9.96
N GLU A 37 -29.12 -23.73 9.11
CA GLU A 37 -28.18 -24.84 9.30
C GLU A 37 -26.76 -24.49 8.79
N ALA A 38 -25.73 -25.10 9.38
CA ALA A 38 -24.35 -24.93 8.93
C ALA A 38 -24.15 -25.67 7.59
N GLY A 39 -23.59 -24.99 6.58
CA GLY A 39 -23.38 -25.57 5.25
C GLY A 39 -24.51 -25.34 4.24
N HIS A 40 -25.63 -24.74 4.67
CA HIS A 40 -26.71 -24.31 3.76
C HIS A 40 -26.48 -22.86 3.29
N ASP A 41 -26.79 -22.55 2.02
CA ASP A 41 -26.57 -21.23 1.39
C ASP A 41 -27.62 -20.16 1.77
N ASP A 42 -28.30 -20.34 2.92
CA ASP A 42 -29.41 -19.47 3.33
C ASP A 42 -28.92 -18.12 3.90
N ARG A 43 -29.78 -17.08 3.85
CA ARG A 43 -29.50 -15.75 4.39
C ARG A 43 -28.98 -15.77 5.85
N PRO A 44 -29.54 -16.56 6.78
CA PRO A 44 -29.03 -16.63 8.15
C PRO A 44 -27.63 -17.24 8.25
N ALA A 45 -27.31 -18.25 7.43
CA ALA A 45 -25.97 -18.83 7.36
C ALA A 45 -24.95 -17.83 6.78
N GLN A 46 -25.30 -17.10 5.71
CA GLN A 46 -24.46 -16.03 5.17
C GLN A 46 -24.26 -14.86 6.15
N TYR A 47 -25.29 -14.53 6.93
CA TYR A 47 -25.22 -13.51 7.98
C TYR A 47 -24.26 -13.94 9.10
N ARG A 48 -24.33 -15.20 9.57
CA ARG A 48 -23.38 -15.76 10.54
C ARG A 48 -21.96 -15.76 9.99
N ARG A 49 -21.76 -16.20 8.74
CA ARG A 49 -20.46 -16.13 8.05
C ARG A 49 -19.90 -14.69 8.05
N ARG A 50 -20.72 -13.69 7.74
CA ARG A 50 -20.33 -12.27 7.79
C ARG A 50 -19.97 -11.81 9.20
N GLN A 51 -20.79 -12.15 10.22
CA GLN A 51 -20.50 -11.82 11.61
C GLN A 51 -19.20 -12.46 12.12
N ASN A 52 -18.84 -13.63 11.57
CA ASN A 52 -17.61 -14.39 11.85
C ASN A 52 -16.46 -14.08 10.88
N GLY A 53 -16.66 -13.12 9.96
CA GLY A 53 -15.62 -12.62 9.06
C GLY A 53 -15.14 -13.67 8.07
N LEU A 54 -15.94 -14.73 7.87
CA LEU A 54 -15.76 -15.76 6.87
C LEU A 54 -16.09 -15.20 5.50
N ALA A 55 -15.51 -15.77 4.45
CA ALA A 55 -15.94 -15.45 3.09
C ALA A 55 -17.41 -15.86 2.94
N GLN A 56 -18.23 -14.96 2.39
CA GLN A 56 -19.58 -15.34 1.98
C GLN A 56 -19.45 -16.40 0.89
N GLN A 57 -20.28 -17.45 0.96
CA GLN A 57 -20.43 -18.38 -0.15
C GLN A 57 -20.90 -17.58 -1.36
N VAL A 58 -20.11 -17.64 -2.43
CA VAL A 58 -20.43 -16.98 -3.69
C VAL A 58 -20.97 -18.05 -4.60
N ASP A 59 -22.23 -17.91 -5.01
CA ASP A 59 -22.85 -18.79 -5.98
C ASP A 59 -21.96 -18.89 -7.23
N PRO A 60 -21.44 -20.10 -7.54
CA PRO A 60 -20.50 -20.30 -8.63
C PRO A 60 -21.14 -20.06 -10.01
N SER A 61 -22.47 -20.09 -10.12
CA SER A 61 -23.20 -19.81 -11.37
C SER A 61 -23.14 -18.33 -11.78
N LEU A 62 -22.88 -17.43 -10.83
CA LEU A 62 -22.88 -15.99 -11.09
C LEU A 62 -21.68 -15.58 -11.94
N LYS A 63 -21.93 -14.72 -12.94
CA LYS A 63 -20.85 -14.10 -13.74
C LYS A 63 -20.08 -13.07 -12.91
N TRP A 64 -18.86 -12.72 -13.33
CA TRP A 64 -17.97 -11.85 -12.56
C TRP A 64 -18.58 -10.46 -12.25
N HIS A 65 -19.34 -9.87 -13.17
CA HIS A 65 -20.00 -8.57 -12.97
C HIS A 65 -21.17 -8.66 -11.98
N GLN A 66 -21.93 -9.75 -11.99
CA GLN A 66 -23.00 -9.98 -11.00
C GLN A 66 -22.41 -10.14 -9.60
N ARG A 67 -21.28 -10.83 -9.48
CA ARG A 67 -20.53 -10.95 -8.20
C ARG A 67 -20.05 -9.59 -7.72
N LEU A 68 -19.57 -8.75 -8.63
CA LEU A 68 -19.09 -7.41 -8.30
C LEU A 68 -20.23 -6.52 -7.78
N LEU A 69 -21.38 -6.54 -8.44
CA LEU A 69 -22.58 -5.75 -8.09
C LEU A 69 -23.25 -6.25 -6.80
N ARG A 70 -23.17 -7.55 -6.50
CA ARG A 70 -23.71 -8.12 -5.25
C ARG A 70 -22.78 -7.95 -4.04
N ASN A 71 -21.53 -7.57 -4.26
CA ASN A 71 -20.57 -7.37 -3.17
C ASN A 71 -20.81 -6.01 -2.48
N PRO A 72 -21.21 -5.97 -1.20
CA PRO A 72 -21.49 -4.72 -0.49
C PRO A 72 -20.27 -3.80 -0.37
N TYR A 73 -19.06 -4.38 -0.34
CA TYR A 73 -17.83 -3.58 -0.26
C TYR A 73 -17.55 -2.79 -1.53
N THR A 74 -18.03 -3.25 -2.70
CA THR A 74 -17.93 -2.49 -3.96
C THR A 74 -18.69 -1.17 -3.85
N TRP A 75 -19.91 -1.22 -3.32
CA TRP A 75 -20.75 -0.03 -3.15
C TRP A 75 -20.21 0.93 -2.11
N ILE A 76 -19.65 0.42 -1.01
CA ILE A 76 -18.96 1.25 -0.02
C ILE A 76 -17.78 1.99 -0.67
N VAL A 77 -16.96 1.29 -1.45
CA VAL A 77 -15.84 1.92 -2.16
C VAL A 77 -16.34 2.96 -3.15
N LEU A 78 -17.39 2.68 -3.92
CA LEU A 78 -17.96 3.65 -4.88
C LEU A 78 -18.50 4.89 -4.17
N ALA A 79 -19.30 4.70 -3.12
CA ALA A 79 -19.84 5.79 -2.32
C ALA A 79 -18.73 6.63 -1.68
N MET A 80 -17.71 5.99 -1.10
CA MET A 80 -16.57 6.70 -0.53
C MET A 80 -15.74 7.44 -1.58
N THR A 81 -15.61 6.91 -2.79
CA THR A 81 -14.94 7.63 -3.89
C THR A 81 -15.68 8.92 -4.26
N LEU A 82 -17.02 8.91 -4.27
CA LEU A 82 -17.82 10.12 -4.49
C LEU A 82 -17.66 11.12 -3.34
N VAL A 83 -17.67 10.65 -2.09
CA VAL A 83 -17.39 11.49 -0.92
C VAL A 83 -15.99 12.09 -1.01
N TYR A 84 -14.97 11.31 -1.36
CA TYR A 84 -13.61 11.78 -1.53
C TYR A 84 -13.50 12.84 -2.63
N ALA A 85 -14.18 12.66 -3.77
CA ALA A 85 -14.21 13.67 -4.83
C ALA A 85 -14.84 14.98 -4.35
N GLY A 86 -15.96 14.92 -3.61
CA GLY A 86 -16.60 16.09 -3.03
C GLY A 86 -15.72 16.81 -2.00
N LEU A 87 -15.12 16.07 -1.07
CA LEU A 87 -14.23 16.61 -0.03
C LEU A 87 -12.96 17.20 -0.64
N LEU A 88 -12.36 16.52 -1.63
CA LEU A 88 -11.19 17.03 -2.33
C LEU A 88 -11.51 18.31 -3.11
N PHE A 89 -12.68 18.38 -3.76
CA PHE A 89 -13.14 19.59 -4.43
C PHE A 89 -13.31 20.75 -3.44
N THR A 90 -13.90 20.50 -2.27
CA THR A 90 -13.98 21.54 -1.22
C THR A 90 -12.62 21.99 -0.74
N VAL A 91 -11.67 21.08 -0.50
CA VAL A 91 -10.29 21.45 -0.12
C VAL A 91 -9.62 22.27 -1.21
N TYR A 92 -9.74 21.86 -2.47
CA TYR A 92 -9.22 22.59 -3.63
C TYR A 92 -9.78 24.02 -3.70
N ARG A 93 -11.09 24.18 -3.49
CA ARG A 93 -11.74 25.49 -3.46
C ARG A 93 -11.25 26.34 -2.29
N THR A 94 -11.32 25.82 -1.07
CA THR A 94 -10.92 26.54 0.14
C THR A 94 -9.46 26.99 0.10
N VAL A 95 -8.55 26.12 -0.38
CA VAL A 95 -7.14 26.48 -0.53
C VAL A 95 -6.94 27.53 -1.63
N GLY A 96 -7.60 27.39 -2.78
CA GLY A 96 -7.49 28.37 -3.86
C GLY A 96 -8.03 29.75 -3.49
N ASP A 97 -9.22 29.81 -2.89
CA ASP A 97 -9.82 31.05 -2.39
C ASP A 97 -8.91 31.69 -1.33
N GLY A 98 -8.43 30.89 -0.37
CA GLY A 98 -7.50 31.34 0.66
C GLY A 98 -6.19 31.90 0.11
N LEU A 99 -5.61 31.28 -0.93
CA LEU A 99 -4.38 31.77 -1.56
C LEU A 99 -4.59 33.09 -2.33
N ILE A 100 -5.74 33.27 -2.97
CA ILE A 100 -6.07 34.52 -3.66
C ILE A 100 -6.14 35.66 -2.64
N GLU A 101 -6.81 35.44 -1.51
CA GLU A 101 -6.90 36.41 -0.41
C GLU A 101 -5.53 36.66 0.24
N GLU A 102 -4.78 35.59 0.56
CA GLU A 102 -3.47 35.66 1.22
C GLU A 102 -2.46 36.43 0.37
N VAL A 103 -2.31 36.09 -0.91
CA VAL A 103 -1.38 36.79 -1.81
C VAL A 103 -1.80 38.25 -2.01
N GLY A 104 -3.09 38.53 -2.17
CA GLY A 104 -3.59 39.90 -2.32
C GLY A 104 -3.30 40.76 -1.08
N ALA A 105 -3.47 40.20 0.12
CA ALA A 105 -3.17 40.88 1.38
C ALA A 105 -1.66 41.15 1.52
N VAL A 106 -0.82 40.14 1.31
CA VAL A 106 0.64 40.25 1.48
C VAL A 106 1.25 41.21 0.46
N THR A 107 0.80 41.17 -0.79
CA THR A 107 1.29 42.08 -1.83
C THR A 107 0.87 43.53 -1.59
N LYS A 108 -0.35 43.76 -1.08
CA LYS A 108 -0.80 45.09 -0.65
C LYS A 108 0.07 45.65 0.46
N GLU A 109 0.44 44.84 1.43
CA GLU A 109 1.34 45.23 2.52
C GLU A 109 2.76 45.52 2.01
N ALA A 110 3.30 44.66 1.14
CA ALA A 110 4.66 44.78 0.65
C ALA A 110 4.87 45.88 -0.41
N THR A 111 3.89 46.10 -1.29
CA THR A 111 4.04 46.95 -2.50
C THR A 111 3.05 48.11 -2.57
N GLY A 112 2.08 48.19 -1.66
CA GLY A 112 0.98 49.16 -1.67
C GLY A 112 -0.16 48.83 -2.64
N ASN A 113 0.06 47.96 -3.63
CA ASN A 113 -0.95 47.52 -4.60
C ASN A 113 -1.23 46.01 -4.45
N PRO A 114 -2.50 45.59 -4.29
CA PRO A 114 -2.82 44.17 -4.21
C PRO A 114 -2.67 43.49 -5.57
N THR A 115 -1.91 42.41 -5.62
CA THR A 115 -1.89 41.50 -6.76
C THR A 115 -3.18 40.67 -6.74
N VAL A 116 -4.01 40.83 -7.77
CA VAL A 116 -5.25 40.05 -7.92
C VAL A 116 -4.96 38.78 -8.69
N LEU A 117 -4.90 37.65 -7.98
CA LEU A 117 -4.78 36.33 -8.61
C LEU A 117 -6.13 35.89 -9.18
N VAL A 118 -6.09 35.31 -10.39
CA VAL A 118 -7.27 34.70 -11.02
C VAL A 118 -7.17 33.17 -10.91
N TRP A 119 -8.32 32.50 -10.84
CA TRP A 119 -8.42 31.03 -10.80
C TRP A 119 -7.62 30.30 -11.90
N GLY A 120 -7.43 30.92 -13.07
CA GLY A 120 -6.57 30.38 -14.12
C GLY A 120 -5.12 30.17 -13.64
N GLN A 121 -4.55 31.17 -12.96
CA GLN A 121 -3.18 31.12 -12.42
C GLN A 121 -3.05 30.10 -11.29
N ILE A 122 -4.07 30.00 -10.43
CA ILE A 122 -4.14 28.97 -9.38
C ILE A 122 -4.12 27.57 -10.01
N ASN A 123 -4.90 27.35 -11.07
CA ASN A 123 -4.95 26.06 -11.76
C ASN A 123 -3.63 25.70 -12.44
N GLU A 124 -2.98 26.67 -13.08
CA GLU A 124 -1.64 26.48 -13.64
C GLU A 124 -0.64 26.10 -12.55
N ALA A 125 -0.68 26.77 -11.40
CA ALA A 125 0.18 26.45 -10.27
C ALA A 125 -0.08 25.03 -9.73
N TYR A 126 -1.34 24.61 -9.59
CA TYR A 126 -1.68 23.23 -9.22
C TYR A 126 -1.09 22.20 -10.18
N LEU A 127 -1.20 22.42 -11.49
CA LEU A 127 -0.68 21.51 -12.50
C LEU A 127 0.85 21.37 -12.43
N LYS A 128 1.56 22.43 -12.03
CA LYS A 128 3.01 22.40 -11.84
C LYS A 128 3.45 21.65 -10.59
N VAL A 129 2.73 21.79 -9.47
CA VAL A 129 3.17 21.24 -8.18
C VAL A 129 2.72 19.81 -7.91
N ILE A 130 1.57 19.38 -8.46
CA ILE A 130 1.03 18.03 -8.25
C ILE A 130 2.02 16.91 -8.64
N PRO A 131 2.76 16.98 -9.77
CA PRO A 131 3.75 15.96 -10.13
C PRO A 131 4.79 15.69 -9.04
N PHE A 132 5.28 16.73 -8.35
CA PHE A 132 6.26 16.58 -7.27
C PHE A 132 5.67 15.83 -6.08
N ALA A 133 4.47 16.20 -5.64
CA ALA A 133 3.78 15.49 -4.55
C ALA A 133 3.43 14.04 -4.95
N ALA A 134 3.01 13.82 -6.19
CA ALA A 134 2.66 12.50 -6.72
C ALA A 134 3.89 11.58 -6.81
N ALA A 135 5.07 12.12 -7.11
CA ALA A 135 6.32 11.35 -7.14
C ALA A 135 6.64 10.76 -5.76
N THR A 136 6.60 11.57 -4.69
CA THR A 136 6.79 11.11 -3.31
C THR A 136 5.74 10.06 -2.94
N LEU A 137 4.46 10.32 -3.25
CA LEU A 137 3.38 9.37 -2.96
C LEU A 137 3.59 8.03 -3.68
N GLY A 138 3.96 8.05 -4.95
CA GLY A 138 4.20 6.85 -5.76
C GLY A 138 5.28 5.95 -5.14
N CYS A 139 6.40 6.54 -4.70
CA CYS A 139 7.47 5.82 -4.01
C CYS A 139 6.96 5.10 -2.75
N TYR A 140 6.20 5.80 -1.90
CA TYR A 140 5.65 5.20 -0.68
C TYR A 140 4.59 4.15 -0.96
N VAL A 141 3.69 4.36 -1.92
CA VAL A 141 2.68 3.36 -2.29
C VAL A 141 3.34 2.06 -2.73
N LEU A 142 4.40 2.13 -3.55
CA LEU A 142 5.16 0.94 -3.96
C LEU A 142 5.83 0.24 -2.78
N LEU A 143 6.49 0.99 -1.88
CA LEU A 143 7.10 0.46 -0.67
C LEU A 143 6.07 -0.25 0.23
N LEU A 144 4.91 0.38 0.44
CA LEU A 144 3.85 -0.13 1.33
C LEU A 144 3.13 -1.35 0.75
N ILE A 145 2.99 -1.44 -0.57
CA ILE A 145 2.51 -2.65 -1.26
C ILE A 145 3.50 -3.81 -1.06
N PHE A 146 4.80 -3.53 -1.08
CA PHE A 146 5.83 -4.53 -0.81
C PHE A 146 5.82 -4.98 0.65
N LEU A 147 5.60 -4.07 1.60
CA LEU A 147 5.52 -4.36 3.03
C LEU A 147 4.37 -5.35 3.37
N ASP A 148 3.22 -5.19 2.73
CA ASP A 148 1.99 -5.96 2.96
C ASP A 148 1.96 -7.30 2.20
N ARG A 149 3.08 -8.02 2.11
CA ARG A 149 3.17 -9.21 1.22
C ARG A 149 2.73 -10.53 1.85
N LEU A 150 2.93 -10.71 3.16
CA LEU A 150 2.63 -11.98 3.83
C LEU A 150 1.14 -12.31 3.73
N ARG A 151 0.29 -11.39 4.17
CA ARG A 151 -1.17 -11.50 4.08
C ARG A 151 -1.74 -10.21 3.49
N PRO A 152 -1.69 -10.03 2.16
CA PRO A 152 -2.00 -8.75 1.54
C PRO A 152 -3.43 -8.30 1.85
N THR A 153 -3.55 -7.06 2.33
CA THR A 153 -4.82 -6.34 2.37
C THR A 153 -5.38 -6.14 0.96
N THR A 154 -6.71 -6.06 0.88
CA THR A 154 -7.41 -5.88 -0.39
C THR A 154 -7.14 -4.49 -0.97
N TRP A 155 -7.20 -4.35 -2.29
CA TRP A 155 -7.09 -3.05 -2.96
C TRP A 155 -8.14 -2.04 -2.48
N SER A 156 -9.34 -2.51 -2.15
CA SER A 156 -10.40 -1.70 -1.55
C SER A 156 -9.96 -1.07 -0.22
N MET A 157 -9.33 -1.84 0.68
CA MET A 157 -8.82 -1.31 1.95
C MET A 157 -7.72 -0.27 1.73
N LYS A 158 -6.81 -0.54 0.79
CA LYS A 158 -5.72 0.38 0.44
C LYS A 158 -6.25 1.69 -0.15
N TRP A 159 -7.22 1.61 -1.06
CA TRP A 159 -7.89 2.78 -1.65
C TRP A 159 -8.64 3.60 -0.60
N LEU A 160 -9.42 2.93 0.26
CA LEU A 160 -10.14 3.60 1.33
C LEU A 160 -9.18 4.32 2.29
N ALA A 161 -8.09 3.68 2.69
CA ALA A 161 -7.07 4.31 3.55
C ALA A 161 -6.39 5.50 2.87
N LEU A 162 -5.88 5.32 1.65
CA LEU A 162 -5.20 6.36 0.90
C LEU A 162 -6.11 7.57 0.61
N GLY A 163 -7.31 7.31 0.09
CA GLY A 163 -8.29 8.35 -0.23
C GLY A 163 -8.81 9.06 1.02
N TRP A 164 -8.94 8.35 2.14
CA TRP A 164 -9.31 8.97 3.41
C TRP A 164 -8.27 9.99 3.85
N GLY A 165 -7.00 9.60 3.83
CA GLY A 165 -5.88 10.48 4.13
C GLY A 165 -5.86 11.72 3.23
N ALA A 166 -5.93 11.52 1.92
CA ALA A 166 -5.82 12.59 0.93
C ALA A 166 -7.01 13.56 0.93
N CYS A 167 -8.20 13.11 1.34
CA CYS A 167 -9.43 13.90 1.22
C CYS A 167 -10.04 14.20 2.58
N ALA A 168 -10.50 13.17 3.30
CA ALA A 168 -11.26 13.34 4.53
C ALA A 168 -10.40 13.85 5.69
N ALA A 169 -9.22 13.28 5.90
CA ALA A 169 -8.34 13.69 6.98
C ALA A 169 -7.86 15.14 6.79
N VAL A 170 -7.49 15.51 5.57
CA VAL A 170 -7.10 16.89 5.21
C VAL A 170 -8.26 17.85 5.40
N PHE A 171 -9.46 17.49 4.93
CA PHE A 171 -10.66 18.31 5.11
C PHE A 171 -10.96 18.56 6.59
N ILE A 172 -10.94 17.51 7.42
CA ILE A 172 -11.16 17.62 8.87
C ILE A 172 -10.11 18.53 9.50
N SER A 173 -8.83 18.27 9.21
CA SER A 173 -7.73 19.05 9.77
C SER A 173 -7.80 20.52 9.35
N LEU A 174 -8.13 20.82 8.09
CA LEU A 174 -8.26 22.19 7.60
C LEU A 174 -9.31 22.96 8.41
N HIS A 175 -10.50 22.39 8.61
CA HIS A 175 -11.59 23.08 9.31
C HIS A 175 -11.32 23.21 10.81
N VAL A 176 -10.86 22.12 11.44
CA VAL A 176 -10.63 22.11 12.89
C VAL A 176 -9.41 22.96 13.26
N ASN A 177 -8.34 22.95 12.46
CA ASN A 177 -7.17 23.78 12.71
C ASN A 177 -7.48 25.27 12.52
N THR A 178 -8.27 25.64 11.50
CA THR A 178 -8.74 27.03 11.33
C THR A 178 -9.59 27.49 12.51
N TRP A 179 -10.57 26.68 12.91
CA TRP A 179 -11.42 26.97 14.08
C TRP A 179 -10.63 27.08 15.38
N ALA A 180 -9.67 26.18 15.62
CA ALA A 180 -8.78 26.25 16.79
C ALA A 180 -7.88 27.48 16.74
N GLY A 181 -7.38 27.86 15.55
CA GLY A 181 -6.60 29.07 15.35
C GLY A 181 -7.39 30.34 15.66
N GLU A 182 -8.67 30.40 15.25
CA GLU A 182 -9.58 31.51 15.56
C GLU A 182 -9.84 31.64 17.07
N LEU A 183 -10.07 30.55 17.77
CA LEU A 183 -10.26 30.55 19.23
C LEU A 183 -9.01 30.95 20.01
N MET A 184 -7.83 30.68 19.45
CA MET A 184 -6.54 31.02 20.06
C MET A 184 -6.09 32.45 19.74
N ARG A 185 -6.80 33.19 18.87
CA ARG A 185 -6.59 34.63 18.71
C ARG A 185 -7.07 35.34 19.96
N ALA A 186 -6.14 35.66 20.86
CA ALA A 186 -6.45 36.54 21.98
C ALA A 186 -6.79 37.95 21.46
N GLU A 187 -7.79 38.61 22.07
CA GLU A 187 -8.08 40.04 21.86
C GLU A 187 -6.87 40.87 22.34
N GLY A 188 -5.96 41.18 21.43
CA GLY A 188 -4.71 41.88 21.69
C GLY A 188 -3.85 42.02 20.42
N PRO A 189 -2.70 42.70 20.46
CA PRO A 189 -1.83 42.87 19.30
C PRO A 189 -1.49 41.51 18.68
N VAL A 190 -1.56 41.41 17.36
CA VAL A 190 -1.29 40.18 16.59
C VAL A 190 0.18 39.77 16.83
N ASP A 191 0.42 38.90 17.80
CA ASP A 191 1.72 38.29 18.03
C ASP A 191 1.88 37.07 17.08
N PRO A 192 2.89 37.07 16.19
CA PRO A 192 3.21 35.94 15.31
C PRO A 192 3.37 34.61 16.06
N SER A 193 3.69 34.64 17.36
CA SER A 193 3.82 33.45 18.20
C SER A 193 2.50 32.70 18.45
N GLN A 194 1.34 33.36 18.31
CA GLN A 194 0.04 32.72 18.52
C GLN A 194 -0.28 31.67 17.44
N GLY A 195 0.05 31.95 16.17
CA GLY A 195 -0.13 30.99 15.07
C GLY A 195 0.79 29.77 15.20
N ALA A 196 2.03 29.98 15.66
CA ALA A 196 2.97 28.90 15.92
C ALA A 196 2.49 27.96 17.05
N ARG A 197 1.85 28.49 18.10
CA ARG A 197 1.31 27.67 19.21
C ARG A 197 0.19 26.74 18.74
N ALA A 198 -0.76 27.22 17.94
CA ALA A 198 -1.84 26.38 17.42
C ALA A 198 -1.31 25.23 16.54
N ALA A 199 -0.34 25.54 15.66
CA ALA A 199 0.31 24.57 14.77
C ALA A 199 1.17 23.53 15.51
N ILE A 200 1.76 23.89 16.66
CA ILE A 200 2.59 22.99 17.47
C ILE A 200 1.76 22.15 18.43
N PHE A 201 0.75 22.73 19.10
CA PHE A 201 0.08 22.09 20.23
C PHE A 201 -1.32 21.53 19.92
N SER A 202 -2.03 22.09 18.94
CA SER A 202 -3.41 21.65 18.62
C SER A 202 -3.44 20.79 17.37
N ALA A 203 -2.82 21.26 16.28
CA ALA A 203 -2.89 20.60 14.97
C ALA A 203 -2.45 19.13 14.99
N PRO A 204 -1.35 18.73 15.67
CA PRO A 204 -0.89 17.35 15.64
C PRO A 204 -1.90 16.34 16.21
N PHE A 205 -2.63 16.69 17.28
CA PHE A 205 -3.66 15.81 17.84
C PHE A 205 -4.80 15.58 16.87
N VAL A 206 -5.28 16.67 16.25
CA VAL A 206 -6.38 16.65 15.29
C VAL A 206 -5.99 15.86 14.06
N GLU A 207 -4.81 16.13 13.52
CA GLU A 207 -4.32 15.49 12.30
C GLU A 207 -4.08 14.00 12.48
N GLU A 208 -3.40 13.59 13.55
CA GLU A 208 -3.16 12.17 13.80
C GLU A 208 -4.47 11.41 14.08
N ALA A 209 -5.44 12.05 14.72
CA ALA A 209 -6.76 11.47 14.93
C ALA A 209 -7.49 11.31 13.58
N ALA A 210 -7.54 12.39 12.78
CA ALA A 210 -8.17 12.40 11.48
C ALA A 210 -7.59 11.34 10.55
N LYS A 211 -6.25 11.20 10.50
CA LYS A 211 -5.56 10.16 9.71
C LYS A 211 -5.85 8.74 10.20
N ALA A 212 -5.92 8.52 11.51
CA ALA A 212 -6.06 7.19 12.09
C ALA A 212 -7.51 6.66 12.12
N THR A 213 -8.52 7.52 12.09
CA THR A 213 -9.95 7.13 12.16
C THR A 213 -10.35 6.08 11.13
N ILE A 214 -9.81 6.14 9.91
CA ILE A 214 -10.08 5.13 8.87
C ILE A 214 -9.67 3.72 9.28
N LEU A 215 -8.63 3.56 10.09
CA LEU A 215 -8.21 2.25 10.57
C LEU A 215 -9.30 1.64 11.44
N PHE A 216 -9.89 2.43 12.33
CA PHE A 216 -11.01 1.99 13.16
C PHE A 216 -12.24 1.65 12.31
N PHE A 217 -12.58 2.46 11.32
CA PHE A 217 -13.68 2.16 10.40
C PHE A 217 -13.44 0.86 9.63
N ILE A 218 -12.24 0.64 9.10
CA ILE A 218 -11.90 -0.62 8.42
C ILE A 218 -11.94 -1.78 9.41
N ALA A 219 -11.40 -1.66 10.63
CA ALA A 219 -11.41 -2.73 11.61
C ALA A 219 -12.83 -3.10 12.07
N ILE A 220 -13.71 -2.11 12.22
CA ILE A 220 -15.12 -2.31 12.59
C ILE A 220 -15.90 -2.94 11.43
N ALA A 221 -15.74 -2.43 10.21
CA ALA A 221 -16.45 -2.90 9.02
C ALA A 221 -15.95 -4.26 8.52
N MET A 222 -14.66 -4.53 8.68
CA MET A 222 -13.96 -5.72 8.20
C MET A 222 -13.40 -6.52 9.38
N ARG A 223 -14.26 -6.85 10.35
CA ARG A 223 -13.91 -7.62 11.56
C ARG A 223 -13.03 -8.82 11.23
N ARG A 224 -11.96 -9.02 12.01
CA ARG A 224 -10.97 -10.12 11.88
C ARG A 224 -10.21 -10.15 10.53
N ARG A 225 -10.28 -9.09 9.71
CA ARG A 225 -9.43 -8.98 8.50
C ARG A 225 -8.07 -8.35 8.80
N ILE A 226 -7.97 -7.46 9.77
CA ILE A 226 -6.70 -6.88 10.21
C ILE A 226 -6.20 -7.71 11.39
N VAL A 227 -5.15 -8.51 11.17
CA VAL A 227 -4.59 -9.43 12.19
C VAL A 227 -3.07 -9.36 12.27
N GLY A 228 -2.42 -8.80 11.24
CA GLY A 228 -0.97 -8.65 11.17
C GLY A 228 -0.52 -7.21 11.40
N VAL A 229 0.67 -7.07 11.98
CA VAL A 229 1.33 -5.76 12.18
C VAL A 229 1.57 -5.06 10.84
N HIS A 230 2.07 -5.77 9.84
CA HIS A 230 2.32 -5.22 8.49
C HIS A 230 1.04 -4.69 7.83
N GLN A 231 -0.10 -5.34 8.04
CA GLN A 231 -1.39 -4.90 7.49
C GLN A 231 -1.81 -3.56 8.12
N ALA A 232 -1.73 -3.46 9.44
CA ALA A 232 -2.09 -2.24 10.17
C ALA A 232 -1.16 -1.08 9.81
N LEU A 233 0.16 -1.33 9.78
CA LEU A 233 1.16 -0.34 9.37
C LEU A 233 0.93 0.14 7.93
N THR A 234 0.70 -0.76 6.97
CA THR A 234 0.44 -0.38 5.59
C THR A 234 -0.80 0.49 5.44
N LEU A 235 -1.91 0.18 6.14
CA LEU A 235 -3.12 1.00 6.06
C LEU A 235 -2.93 2.37 6.72
N ALA A 236 -2.25 2.44 7.87
CA ALA A 236 -1.91 3.71 8.52
C ALA A 236 -1.02 4.58 7.64
N ALA A 237 0.06 3.99 7.15
CA ALA A 237 1.03 4.69 6.31
C ALA A 237 0.41 5.11 4.98
N LEU A 238 -0.56 4.38 4.41
CA LEU A 238 -1.30 4.83 3.23
C LEU A 238 -2.19 6.04 3.53
N SER A 239 -2.89 6.04 4.66
CA SER A 239 -3.66 7.22 5.11
C SER A 239 -2.73 8.42 5.32
N ALA A 240 -1.62 8.22 6.03
CA ALA A 240 -0.63 9.26 6.25
C ALA A 240 0.01 9.77 4.94
N ALA A 241 0.33 8.88 4.00
CA ALA A 241 0.87 9.25 2.69
C ALA A 241 -0.13 10.04 1.85
N GLY A 242 -1.42 9.69 1.91
CA GLY A 242 -2.49 10.46 1.29
C GLY A 242 -2.58 11.87 1.89
N PHE A 243 -2.56 11.98 3.22
CA PHE A 243 -2.55 13.28 3.90
C PHE A 243 -1.34 14.13 3.50
N ALA A 244 -0.14 13.52 3.55
CA ALA A 244 1.12 14.18 3.20
C ALA A 244 1.13 14.63 1.72
N PHE A 245 0.49 13.88 0.82
CA PHE A 245 0.33 14.28 -0.58
C PHE A 245 -0.42 15.61 -0.68
N SER A 246 -1.62 15.69 -0.09
CA SER A 246 -2.45 16.90 -0.17
C SER A 246 -1.81 18.07 0.58
N GLU A 247 -1.21 17.83 1.74
CA GLU A 247 -0.48 18.85 2.49
C GLU A 247 0.71 19.41 1.68
N ASN A 248 1.53 18.53 1.08
CA ASN A 248 2.65 18.98 0.26
C ASN A 248 2.19 19.78 -0.96
N VAL A 249 1.05 19.44 -1.58
CA VAL A 249 0.48 20.27 -2.66
C VAL A 249 0.20 21.70 -2.17
N VAL A 250 -0.38 21.86 -0.96
CA VAL A 250 -0.65 23.18 -0.36
C VAL A 250 0.63 23.97 -0.10
N TYR A 251 1.67 23.33 0.45
CA TYR A 251 2.96 23.98 0.66
C TYR A 251 3.63 24.38 -0.66
N TYR A 252 3.64 23.48 -1.63
CA TYR A 252 4.28 23.71 -2.93
C TYR A 252 3.59 24.81 -3.72
N ILE A 253 2.25 24.85 -3.76
CA ILE A 253 1.52 25.90 -4.47
C ILE A 253 1.75 27.27 -3.83
N ARG A 254 1.75 27.35 -2.49
CA ARG A 254 2.04 28.60 -1.77
C ARG A 254 3.44 29.11 -2.10
N THR A 255 4.45 28.26 -1.99
CA THR A 255 5.84 28.63 -2.29
C THR A 255 6.03 29.05 -3.74
N TYR A 256 5.44 28.30 -4.69
CA TYR A 256 5.49 28.65 -6.11
C TYR A 256 4.85 30.03 -6.38
N LEU A 257 3.64 30.27 -5.86
CA LEU A 257 2.96 31.56 -6.06
C LEU A 257 3.72 32.71 -5.40
N TYR A 258 4.29 32.51 -4.21
CA TYR A 258 5.04 33.54 -3.50
C TYR A 258 6.31 33.93 -4.25
N ALA A 259 7.03 32.94 -4.79
CA ALA A 259 8.20 33.19 -5.63
C ALA A 259 7.83 34.01 -6.89
N VAL A 260 6.73 33.66 -7.56
CA VAL A 260 6.28 34.37 -8.77
C VAL A 260 5.77 35.79 -8.47
N THR A 261 5.00 35.97 -7.39
CA THR A 261 4.21 37.19 -7.18
C THR A 261 4.77 38.17 -6.17
N ILE A 262 5.49 37.70 -5.15
CA ILE A 262 5.95 38.53 -4.03
C ILE A 262 7.46 38.75 -4.13
N TYR A 263 8.23 37.66 -4.24
CA TYR A 263 9.69 37.74 -4.16
C TYR A 263 10.35 37.99 -5.52
N GLY A 264 9.68 37.67 -6.63
CA GLY A 264 10.26 37.76 -7.97
C GLY A 264 11.47 36.84 -8.16
N THR A 265 11.49 35.71 -7.46
CA THR A 265 12.57 34.71 -7.51
C THR A 265 12.25 33.58 -8.49
N ASP A 266 13.24 32.72 -8.77
CA ASP A 266 13.02 31.54 -9.60
C ASP A 266 12.10 30.54 -8.88
N ALA A 267 10.83 30.57 -9.24
CA ALA A 267 9.79 29.74 -8.63
C ALA A 267 10.01 28.23 -8.81
N GLU A 268 10.66 27.80 -9.90
CA GLU A 268 10.97 26.39 -10.11
C GLU A 268 12.11 25.94 -9.19
N ALA A 269 13.11 26.80 -8.95
CA ALA A 269 14.18 26.53 -8.00
C ALA A 269 13.67 26.44 -6.56
N GLU A 270 12.83 27.38 -6.13
CA GLU A 270 12.21 27.38 -4.78
C GLU A 270 11.33 26.14 -4.57
N LEU A 271 10.52 25.80 -5.57
CA LEU A 271 9.70 24.59 -5.56
C LEU A 271 10.55 23.33 -5.44
N HIS A 272 11.64 23.22 -6.22
CA HIS A 272 12.53 22.07 -6.18
C HIS A 272 13.23 21.95 -4.83
N GLN A 273 13.71 23.05 -4.24
CA GLN A 273 14.33 23.05 -2.91
C GLN A 273 13.33 22.57 -1.84
N LEU A 274 12.10 23.07 -1.88
CA LEU A 274 11.06 22.66 -0.93
C LEU A 274 10.66 21.19 -1.13
N PHE A 275 10.60 20.72 -2.38
CA PHE A 275 10.36 19.31 -2.69
C PHE A 275 11.47 18.41 -2.14
N VAL A 276 12.75 18.76 -2.31
CA VAL A 276 13.84 17.96 -1.74
C VAL A 276 13.71 17.91 -0.22
N LEU A 277 13.44 19.06 0.41
CA LEU A 277 13.33 19.13 1.86
C LEU A 277 12.13 18.33 2.40
N ARG A 278 10.92 18.61 1.92
CA ARG A 278 9.67 18.01 2.43
C ARG A 278 9.31 16.71 1.75
N GLY A 279 9.42 16.65 0.43
CA GLY A 279 9.04 15.52 -0.41
C GLY A 279 10.05 14.37 -0.40
N VAL A 280 11.31 14.61 0.00
CA VAL A 280 12.34 13.57 0.10
C VAL A 280 12.86 13.45 1.52
N VAL A 281 13.55 14.48 2.03
CA VAL A 281 14.33 14.41 3.27
C VAL A 281 13.45 14.23 4.50
N LEU A 282 12.35 14.97 4.61
CA LEU A 282 11.43 14.96 5.76
C LEU A 282 10.12 14.21 5.49
N SER A 283 10.02 13.54 4.34
CA SER A 283 8.79 12.91 3.84
C SER A 283 8.27 11.76 4.71
N PHE A 284 9.11 11.25 5.62
CA PHE A 284 8.78 10.16 6.51
C PHE A 284 7.84 10.56 7.66
N GLY A 285 7.76 11.85 8.02
CA GLY A 285 7.18 12.31 9.29
C GLY A 285 5.77 11.77 9.53
N HIS A 286 4.83 12.13 8.66
CA HIS A 286 3.44 11.66 8.74
C HIS A 286 3.32 10.14 8.80
N LEU A 287 4.09 9.42 7.96
CA LEU A 287 4.04 7.96 7.91
C LEU A 287 4.57 7.32 9.20
N LEU A 288 5.62 7.89 9.80
CA LEU A 288 6.19 7.44 11.06
C LEU A 288 5.20 7.63 12.20
N PHE A 289 4.62 8.83 12.35
CA PHE A 289 3.74 9.16 13.47
C PHE A 289 2.44 8.35 13.42
N THR A 290 1.72 8.36 12.30
CA THR A 290 0.46 7.61 12.18
C THR A 290 0.68 6.09 12.32
N SER A 291 1.88 5.58 11.97
CA SER A 291 2.25 4.19 12.22
C SER A 291 2.28 3.83 13.71
N LEU A 292 2.63 4.75 14.61
CA LEU A 292 2.59 4.51 16.06
C LEU A 292 1.16 4.25 16.55
N THR A 293 0.18 4.98 16.02
CA THR A 293 -1.25 4.71 16.26
C THR A 293 -1.65 3.31 15.77
N ALA A 294 -1.18 2.90 14.60
CA ALA A 294 -1.41 1.53 14.10
C ALA A 294 -0.78 0.45 14.98
N LEU A 295 0.39 0.70 15.57
CA LEU A 295 1.01 -0.24 16.51
C LEU A 295 0.16 -0.43 17.77
N GLY A 296 -0.36 0.67 18.33
CA GLY A 296 -1.29 0.61 19.46
C GLY A 296 -2.59 -0.13 19.11
N MET A 297 -3.12 0.15 17.92
CA MET A 297 -4.33 -0.50 17.41
C MET A 297 -4.15 -2.00 17.17
N ILE A 298 -3.05 -2.44 16.55
CA ILE A 298 -2.84 -3.87 16.30
C ILE A 298 -2.54 -4.63 17.60
N ALA A 299 -1.88 -3.99 18.56
CA ALA A 299 -1.72 -4.56 19.90
C ALA A 299 -3.08 -4.78 20.58
N ALA A 300 -4.03 -3.85 20.43
CA ALA A 300 -5.41 -4.08 20.89
C ALA A 300 -6.10 -5.23 20.14
N LEU A 301 -6.04 -5.25 18.81
CA LEU A 301 -6.74 -6.27 18.01
C LEU A 301 -6.23 -7.70 18.24
N THR A 302 -4.98 -7.85 18.71
CA THR A 302 -4.34 -9.15 18.88
C THR A 302 -4.24 -9.61 20.32
N ASN A 303 -4.85 -8.88 21.27
CA ASN A 303 -4.77 -9.17 22.70
C ASN A 303 -6.16 -9.42 23.32
N ARG A 304 -6.22 -10.35 24.29
CA ARG A 304 -7.45 -10.71 25.03
C ARG A 304 -7.79 -9.72 26.15
N SER A 305 -6.78 -9.03 26.70
CA SER A 305 -6.97 -8.13 27.84
C SER A 305 -7.79 -6.92 27.44
N LYS A 306 -8.94 -6.70 28.12
CA LYS A 306 -9.78 -5.51 27.90
C LYS A 306 -9.00 -4.22 28.15
N ILE A 307 -8.10 -4.23 29.12
CA ILE A 307 -7.23 -3.09 29.46
C ILE A 307 -6.32 -2.76 28.28
N VAL A 308 -5.59 -3.76 27.74
CA VAL A 308 -4.71 -3.56 26.58
C VAL A 308 -5.49 -3.10 25.36
N ARG A 309 -6.72 -3.61 25.17
CA ARG A 309 -7.59 -3.23 24.05
C ARG A 309 -7.98 -1.76 24.04
N VAL A 310 -7.93 -1.08 25.19
CA VAL A 310 -8.25 0.35 25.32
C VAL A 310 -6.98 1.18 25.46
N LEU A 311 -6.03 0.77 26.31
CA LEU A 311 -4.82 1.54 26.58
C LEU A 311 -3.83 1.53 25.42
N ALA A 312 -3.69 0.42 24.68
CA ALA A 312 -2.70 0.37 23.61
C ALA A 312 -3.02 1.34 22.44
N PRO A 313 -4.26 1.44 21.91
CA PRO A 313 -4.58 2.42 20.88
C PRO A 313 -4.45 3.85 21.36
N VAL A 314 -4.83 4.14 22.62
CA VAL A 314 -4.67 5.46 23.23
C VAL A 314 -3.18 5.82 23.35
N ALA A 315 -2.35 4.92 23.87
CA ALA A 315 -0.91 5.14 23.98
C ALA A 315 -0.25 5.33 22.61
N GLY A 316 -0.64 4.53 21.61
CA GLY A 316 -0.15 4.66 20.24
C GLY A 316 -0.52 6.01 19.62
N TYR A 317 -1.76 6.46 19.82
CA TYR A 317 -2.23 7.77 19.37
C TYR A 317 -1.51 8.93 20.05
N LEU A 318 -1.36 8.87 21.39
CA LEU A 318 -0.65 9.92 22.13
C LEU A 318 0.83 9.98 21.75
N ALA A 319 1.47 8.84 21.50
CA ALA A 319 2.84 8.79 20.99
C ALA A 319 2.95 9.38 19.58
N ALA A 320 1.98 9.12 18.70
CA ALA A 320 1.90 9.72 17.37
C ALA A 320 1.76 11.24 17.45
N ALA A 321 0.78 11.72 18.20
CA ALA A 321 0.53 13.15 18.38
C ALA A 321 1.76 13.84 18.99
N PHE A 322 2.34 13.29 20.06
CA PHE A 322 3.52 13.85 20.70
C PHE A 322 4.75 13.88 19.77
N GLY A 323 5.02 12.80 19.04
CA GLY A 323 6.10 12.78 18.05
C GLY A 323 5.92 13.85 16.96
N HIS A 324 4.68 14.04 16.51
CA HIS A 324 4.34 15.07 15.54
C HIS A 324 4.45 16.49 16.13
N MET A 325 4.01 16.70 17.37
CA MET A 325 4.22 17.97 18.08
C MET A 325 5.70 18.32 18.23
N LEU A 326 6.54 17.34 18.59
CA LEU A 326 7.99 17.54 18.68
C LEU A 326 8.55 17.94 17.32
N PHE A 327 8.14 17.25 16.25
CA PHE A 327 8.57 17.57 14.89
C PHE A 327 8.19 19.00 14.50
N ASN A 328 6.94 19.42 14.73
CA ASN A 328 6.50 20.79 14.45
C ASN A 328 7.23 21.80 15.34
N GLY A 329 7.38 21.51 16.63
CA GLY A 329 8.13 22.35 17.56
C GLY A 329 9.56 22.59 17.11
N PHE A 330 10.30 21.54 16.75
CA PHE A 330 11.66 21.66 16.23
C PHE A 330 11.69 22.36 14.86
N ALA A 331 10.71 22.14 13.99
CA ALA A 331 10.63 22.82 12.69
C ALA A 331 10.38 24.33 12.85
N SER A 332 9.68 24.75 13.89
CA SER A 332 9.37 26.17 14.15
C SER A 332 10.40 26.88 15.03
N LEU A 333 11.04 26.17 15.98
CA LEU A 333 11.91 26.78 17.00
C LEU A 333 13.41 26.55 16.75
N SER A 334 13.79 25.52 15.99
CA SER A 334 15.20 25.21 15.76
C SER A 334 15.75 25.99 14.58
N SER A 335 16.97 26.51 14.73
CA SER A 335 17.76 27.04 13.62
C SER A 335 18.37 25.95 12.74
N SER A 336 18.30 24.67 13.13
CA SER A 336 18.94 23.56 12.43
C SER A 336 17.96 22.42 12.12
N THR A 337 17.73 22.19 10.83
CA THR A 337 16.94 21.07 10.33
C THR A 337 17.60 19.71 10.58
N LEU A 338 18.91 19.68 10.91
CA LEU A 338 19.65 18.43 11.13
C LEU A 338 19.07 17.58 12.26
N VAL A 339 18.55 18.20 13.32
CA VAL A 339 17.94 17.48 14.45
C VAL A 339 16.71 16.70 13.99
N LEU A 340 15.86 17.33 13.16
CA LEU A 340 14.68 16.69 12.58
C LEU A 340 15.04 15.53 11.66
N ILE A 341 16.05 15.74 10.81
CA ILE A 341 16.55 14.73 9.88
C ILE A 341 17.07 13.52 10.66
N ILE A 342 18.02 13.73 11.56
CA ILE A 342 18.67 12.64 12.30
C ILE A 342 17.65 11.93 13.20
N GLY A 343 16.92 12.67 14.04
CA GLY A 343 15.97 12.09 14.98
C GLY A 343 14.83 11.35 14.27
N GLY A 344 14.31 11.94 13.20
CA GLY A 344 13.24 11.35 12.41
C GLY A 344 13.67 10.08 11.68
N TRP A 345 14.83 10.07 11.00
CA TRP A 345 15.35 8.88 10.34
C TRP A 345 15.78 7.77 11.32
N ILE A 346 16.22 8.11 12.54
CA ILE A 346 16.41 7.13 13.62
C ILE A 346 15.06 6.48 13.96
N GLY A 347 13.98 7.26 14.06
CA GLY A 347 12.63 6.73 14.28
C GLY A 347 12.17 5.80 13.15
N VAL A 348 12.39 6.19 11.89
CA VAL A 348 12.12 5.34 10.72
C VAL A 348 12.92 4.05 10.75
N LEU A 349 14.22 4.13 11.09
CA LEU A 349 15.08 2.97 11.21
C LEU A 349 14.59 2.02 12.31
N ALA A 350 14.23 2.55 13.48
CA ALA A 350 13.68 1.76 14.58
C ALA A 350 12.38 1.05 14.18
N LEU A 351 11.47 1.76 13.51
CA LEU A 351 10.23 1.18 12.99
C LEU A 351 10.51 0.12 11.91
N GLY A 352 11.47 0.37 11.02
CA GLY A 352 11.90 -0.56 9.97
C GLY A 352 12.49 -1.85 10.56
N VAL A 353 13.40 -1.73 11.51
CA VAL A 353 14.00 -2.85 12.25
C VAL A 353 12.91 -3.66 12.97
N TYR A 354 12.02 -2.99 13.71
CA TYR A 354 10.89 -3.64 14.36
C TYR A 354 10.03 -4.41 13.35
N THR A 355 9.72 -3.79 12.22
CA THR A 355 8.87 -4.41 11.18
C THR A 355 9.54 -5.62 10.52
N ILE A 356 10.87 -5.59 10.34
CA ILE A 356 11.66 -6.74 9.87
C ILE A 356 11.65 -7.87 10.90
N PHE A 357 11.89 -7.57 12.19
CA PHE A 357 11.81 -8.58 13.25
C PHE A 357 10.42 -9.23 13.32
N ARG A 358 9.35 -8.42 13.27
CA ARG A 358 7.98 -8.92 13.20
C ARG A 358 7.75 -9.75 11.95
N TYR A 359 8.36 -9.39 10.82
CA TYR A 359 8.26 -10.15 9.58
C TYR A 359 8.89 -11.55 9.73
N VAL A 360 10.11 -11.63 10.25
CA VAL A 360 10.83 -12.89 10.49
C VAL A 360 10.10 -13.77 11.51
N HIS A 361 9.58 -13.16 12.58
CA HIS A 361 8.77 -13.88 13.55
C HIS A 361 7.52 -14.47 12.90
N GLN A 362 6.83 -13.70 12.05
CA GLN A 362 5.62 -14.14 11.39
C GLN A 362 5.86 -15.24 10.36
N THR A 363 6.97 -15.22 9.62
CA THR A 363 7.31 -16.31 8.69
C THR A 363 7.64 -17.61 9.41
N ARG A 364 8.34 -17.53 10.56
CA ARG A 364 8.58 -18.68 11.43
C ARG A 364 7.27 -19.27 11.96
N ASN A 365 6.35 -18.41 12.39
CA ASN A 365 5.05 -18.86 12.86
C ASN A 365 4.23 -19.51 11.73
N ILE A 366 4.19 -18.90 10.54
CA ILE A 366 3.54 -19.50 9.37
C ILE A 366 4.09 -20.89 9.09
N ARG A 367 5.42 -21.05 9.10
CA ARG A 367 6.06 -22.36 8.90
C ARG A 367 5.59 -23.36 9.96
N ALA A 368 5.63 -23.00 11.25
CA ALA A 368 5.21 -23.88 12.33
C ALA A 368 3.74 -24.32 12.20
N ARG A 369 2.82 -23.38 11.93
CA ARG A 369 1.39 -23.69 11.76
C ARG A 369 1.11 -24.55 10.54
N LEU A 370 1.83 -24.33 9.43
CA LEU A 370 1.69 -25.19 8.26
C LEU A 370 2.28 -26.59 8.49
N THR A 371 3.38 -26.72 9.25
CA THR A 371 3.95 -28.02 9.61
C THR A 371 2.95 -28.87 10.39
N GLU A 372 2.23 -28.28 11.36
CA GLU A 372 1.17 -29.01 12.09
C GLU A 372 0.09 -29.56 11.17
N LEU A 373 -0.28 -28.82 10.12
CA LEU A 373 -1.28 -29.26 9.14
C LEU A 373 -0.78 -30.34 8.18
N VAL A 374 0.53 -30.39 7.94
CA VAL A 374 1.19 -31.50 7.24
C VAL A 374 1.16 -32.76 8.10
N GLU A 375 1.48 -32.63 9.39
CA GLU A 375 1.45 -33.75 10.35
C GLU A 375 0.04 -34.35 10.51
N LEU A 376 -0.99 -33.50 10.41
CA LEU A 376 -2.40 -33.92 10.39
C LEU A 376 -2.86 -34.47 9.03
N GLY A 377 -2.02 -34.45 8.00
CA GLY A 377 -2.32 -34.99 6.67
C GLY A 377 -3.16 -34.08 5.76
N TRP A 378 -3.37 -32.81 6.13
CA TRP A 378 -4.19 -31.86 5.34
C TRP A 378 -3.40 -31.11 4.25
N LEU A 379 -2.07 -31.02 4.37
CA LEU A 379 -1.19 -30.26 3.48
C LEU A 379 -0.01 -31.10 2.96
N GLN A 380 0.66 -30.61 1.91
CA GLN A 380 1.83 -31.27 1.34
C GLN A 380 3.10 -30.98 2.15
N ILE A 381 4.03 -31.94 2.18
CA ILE A 381 5.27 -31.88 2.97
C ILE A 381 6.13 -30.65 2.66
N ASP A 382 6.11 -30.17 1.41
CA ASP A 382 6.89 -29.01 0.96
C ASP A 382 6.22 -27.66 1.25
N ASP A 383 4.91 -27.63 1.54
CA ASP A 383 4.14 -26.39 1.74
C ASP A 383 4.75 -25.47 2.82
N PRO A 384 5.17 -25.96 4.01
CA PRO A 384 5.74 -25.09 5.04
C PRO A 384 7.04 -24.41 4.59
N ALA A 385 7.88 -25.12 3.84
CA ALA A 385 9.19 -24.63 3.43
C ALA A 385 9.10 -23.62 2.28
N GLU A 386 8.17 -23.81 1.34
CA GLU A 386 7.97 -22.94 0.18
C GLU A 386 7.15 -21.70 0.54
N MET A 387 6.12 -21.83 1.39
CA MET A 387 5.22 -20.71 1.74
C MET A 387 5.76 -19.80 2.83
N SER A 388 6.77 -20.22 3.60
CA SER A 388 7.42 -19.36 4.59
C SER A 388 8.44 -18.39 3.99
N LYS A 389 8.90 -18.61 2.76
CA LYS A 389 9.97 -17.81 2.11
C LYS A 389 9.40 -16.65 1.30
N LEU A 390 9.80 -15.42 1.62
CA LEU A 390 9.36 -14.21 0.90
C LEU A 390 9.76 -14.24 -0.59
N PHE A 391 11.04 -14.41 -0.87
CA PHE A 391 11.55 -14.42 -2.24
C PHE A 391 11.06 -15.63 -3.05
N GLY A 392 10.84 -16.77 -2.38
CA GLY A 392 10.23 -17.95 -3.00
C GLY A 392 8.83 -17.64 -3.52
N ARG A 393 7.97 -17.05 -2.67
CA ARG A 393 6.61 -16.61 -3.05
C ARG A 393 6.59 -15.61 -4.19
N TRP A 394 7.52 -14.65 -4.17
CA TRP A 394 7.68 -13.68 -5.25
C TRP A 394 8.06 -14.34 -6.58
N ARG A 395 9.06 -15.22 -6.54
CA ARG A 395 9.48 -15.98 -7.71
C ARG A 395 8.34 -16.82 -8.26
N MET A 396 7.57 -17.51 -7.41
CA MET A 396 6.38 -18.27 -7.83
C MET A 396 5.34 -17.37 -8.50
N ALA A 397 5.04 -16.20 -7.91
CA ALA A 397 4.07 -15.27 -8.47
C ALA A 397 4.52 -14.71 -9.83
N LEU A 398 5.79 -14.37 -9.97
CA LEU A 398 6.34 -13.83 -11.22
C LEU A 398 6.45 -14.91 -12.31
N ALA A 399 6.90 -16.11 -11.95
CA ALA A 399 6.89 -17.27 -12.83
C ALA A 399 5.47 -17.63 -13.28
N ALA A 400 4.48 -17.53 -12.39
CA ALA A 400 3.07 -17.76 -12.70
C ALA A 400 2.49 -16.67 -13.61
N PHE A 401 2.89 -15.42 -13.40
CA PHE A 401 2.51 -14.29 -14.27
C PHE A 401 2.93 -14.52 -15.72
N LEU A 402 4.18 -14.97 -15.93
CA LEU A 402 4.70 -15.28 -17.27
C LEU A 402 4.02 -16.47 -17.97
N ARG A 403 3.30 -17.31 -17.21
CA ARG A 403 2.55 -18.48 -17.72
C ARG A 403 1.07 -18.18 -18.00
N GLY A 404 0.62 -16.97 -17.72
CA GLY A 404 -0.72 -16.49 -18.04
C GLY A 404 -1.64 -16.30 -16.84
N PRO A 405 -2.80 -15.66 -17.06
CA PRO A 405 -3.66 -15.15 -15.99
C PRO A 405 -4.29 -16.24 -15.12
N ARG A 406 -4.54 -17.44 -15.66
CA ARG A 406 -5.11 -18.57 -14.91
C ARG A 406 -4.14 -19.07 -13.85
N VAL A 407 -2.91 -19.39 -14.26
CA VAL A 407 -1.82 -19.85 -13.38
C VAL A 407 -1.49 -18.77 -12.35
N PHE A 408 -1.36 -17.51 -12.78
CA PHE A 408 -1.12 -16.39 -11.87
C PHE A 408 -2.20 -16.25 -10.78
N ARG A 409 -3.48 -16.29 -11.16
CA ARG A 409 -4.58 -16.22 -10.21
C ARG A 409 -4.61 -17.43 -9.27
N ALA A 410 -4.34 -18.62 -9.78
CA ALA A 410 -4.28 -19.86 -8.98
C ALA A 410 -3.13 -19.81 -7.95
N THR A 411 -1.92 -19.46 -8.37
CA THR A 411 -0.75 -19.29 -7.49
C THR A 411 -1.01 -18.27 -6.38
N LEU A 412 -1.59 -17.11 -6.72
CA LEU A 412 -1.93 -16.10 -5.70
C LEU A 412 -3.03 -16.57 -4.75
N ARG A 413 -4.01 -17.36 -5.22
CA ARG A 413 -5.05 -17.96 -4.37
C ARG A 413 -4.47 -19.01 -3.44
N LEU A 414 -3.58 -19.88 -3.93
CA LEU A 414 -2.90 -20.88 -3.11
C LEU A 414 -2.10 -20.22 -1.99
N GLN A 415 -1.21 -19.27 -2.34
CA GLN A 415 -0.41 -18.54 -1.36
C GLN A 415 -1.25 -17.82 -0.32
N ARG A 416 -2.37 -17.19 -0.74
CA ARG A 416 -3.30 -16.52 0.18
C ARG A 416 -3.99 -17.52 1.10
N SER A 417 -4.49 -18.63 0.57
CA SER A 417 -5.24 -19.63 1.35
C SER A 417 -4.34 -20.27 2.40
N LEU A 418 -3.14 -20.73 2.01
CA LEU A 418 -2.18 -21.32 2.95
C LEU A 418 -1.73 -20.31 4.03
N THR A 419 -1.46 -19.06 3.65
CA THR A 419 -1.13 -18.05 4.65
C THR A 419 -2.32 -17.76 5.55
N GLU A 420 -3.54 -17.70 5.01
CA GLU A 420 -4.74 -17.40 5.80
C GLU A 420 -5.08 -18.52 6.79
N ILE A 421 -4.87 -19.78 6.41
CA ILE A 421 -4.99 -20.93 7.33
C ILE A 421 -3.96 -20.81 8.46
N ALA A 422 -2.69 -20.54 8.14
CA ALA A 422 -1.65 -20.41 9.15
C ALA A 422 -1.97 -19.31 10.18
N TYR A 423 -2.48 -18.17 9.74
CA TYR A 423 -2.92 -17.09 10.65
C TYR A 423 -4.17 -17.47 11.45
N LEU A 424 -5.10 -18.21 10.85
CA LEU A 424 -6.29 -18.69 11.54
C LEU A 424 -5.91 -19.65 12.66
N ARG A 425 -5.04 -20.63 12.37
CA ARG A 425 -4.54 -21.61 13.32
C ARG A 425 -3.78 -20.95 14.47
N ASP A 426 -2.96 -19.95 14.17
CA ASP A 426 -2.29 -19.16 15.21
C ASP A 426 -3.28 -18.37 16.09
N ALA A 427 -4.37 -17.86 15.51
CA ALA A 427 -5.39 -17.15 16.27
C ALA A 427 -6.25 -18.09 17.13
N GLU A 428 -6.52 -19.32 16.66
CA GLU A 428 -7.13 -20.39 17.45
C GLU A 428 -6.27 -20.76 18.66
N MET A 429 -4.98 -21.01 18.43
CA MET A 429 -4.03 -21.37 19.51
C MET A 429 -3.87 -20.27 20.56
N ARG A 430 -4.04 -19.00 20.16
CA ARG A 430 -4.06 -17.85 21.07
C ARG A 430 -5.42 -17.61 21.74
N GLY A 431 -6.45 -18.40 21.41
CA GLY A 431 -7.81 -18.25 21.92
C GLY A 431 -8.48 -16.94 21.50
N ILE A 432 -8.09 -16.39 20.35
CA ILE A 432 -8.64 -15.13 19.80
C ILE A 432 -9.91 -15.39 18.98
N VAL A 433 -10.01 -16.58 18.38
CA VAL A 433 -11.14 -17.01 17.53
C VAL A 433 -11.81 -18.24 18.14
N ASP A 434 -13.11 -18.35 17.96
CA ASP A 434 -13.99 -19.40 18.51
C ASP A 434 -14.12 -20.63 17.58
N ALA A 435 -15.01 -21.57 17.95
CA ALA A 435 -15.24 -22.84 17.25
C ALA A 435 -15.61 -22.71 15.75
N MET A 436 -16.02 -21.52 15.29
CA MET A 436 -16.34 -21.26 13.88
C MET A 436 -15.08 -21.09 13.01
N ALA A 437 -13.90 -21.01 13.63
CA ALA A 437 -12.63 -21.09 12.92
C ALA A 437 -12.48 -22.41 12.13
N ILE A 438 -13.06 -23.51 12.65
CA ILE A 438 -13.02 -24.83 12.00
C ILE A 438 -13.68 -24.81 10.61
N GLU A 439 -14.83 -24.15 10.46
CA GLU A 439 -15.49 -24.01 9.13
C GLU A 439 -14.61 -23.25 8.15
N ARG A 440 -13.94 -22.20 8.62
CA ARG A 440 -13.02 -21.40 7.80
C ARG A 440 -11.80 -22.19 7.38
N GLU A 441 -11.23 -22.93 8.33
CA GLU A 441 -10.05 -23.77 8.10
C GLU A 441 -10.37 -24.78 7.00
N ARG A 442 -11.52 -25.48 7.10
CA ARG A 442 -12.01 -26.40 6.07
C ARG A 442 -12.16 -25.72 4.71
N ASP A 443 -12.85 -24.58 4.64
CA ASP A 443 -13.08 -23.86 3.38
C ASP A 443 -11.74 -23.43 2.73
N LEU A 444 -10.77 -23.01 3.53
CA LEU A 444 -9.46 -22.61 3.03
C LEU A 444 -8.62 -23.80 2.56
N ILE A 445 -8.70 -24.96 3.22
CA ILE A 445 -8.04 -26.20 2.78
C ILE A 445 -8.60 -26.63 1.42
N LEU A 446 -9.92 -26.62 1.26
CA LEU A 446 -10.57 -26.92 -0.02
C LEU A 446 -10.15 -25.92 -1.11
N ALA A 447 -10.16 -24.62 -0.80
CA ALA A 447 -9.72 -23.59 -1.74
C ALA A 447 -8.24 -23.72 -2.12
N ALA A 448 -7.38 -24.16 -1.18
CA ALA A 448 -5.98 -24.46 -1.47
C ALA A 448 -5.85 -25.66 -2.42
N GLY A 449 -6.62 -26.74 -2.19
CA GLY A 449 -6.69 -27.90 -3.07
C GLY A 449 -7.12 -27.55 -4.50
N GLU A 450 -8.20 -26.78 -4.65
CA GLU A 450 -8.68 -26.31 -5.96
C GLU A 450 -7.66 -25.42 -6.69
N ALA A 451 -7.03 -24.50 -5.95
CA ALA A 451 -6.03 -23.61 -6.51
C ALA A 451 -4.78 -24.38 -6.96
N ARG A 452 -4.41 -25.45 -6.25
CA ARG A 452 -3.22 -26.25 -6.52
C ARG A 452 -3.22 -26.87 -7.92
N VAL A 453 -4.39 -27.23 -8.46
CA VAL A 453 -4.53 -27.80 -9.82
C VAL A 453 -3.82 -26.97 -10.90
N TRP A 454 -3.80 -25.65 -10.75
CA TRP A 454 -3.20 -24.73 -11.73
C TRP A 454 -2.05 -23.88 -11.17
N ALA A 455 -1.77 -23.96 -9.88
CA ALA A 455 -0.80 -23.11 -9.22
C ALA A 455 0.63 -23.65 -9.39
N ILE A 456 1.59 -22.73 -9.28
CA ILE A 456 2.97 -23.09 -8.93
C ILE A 456 3.05 -23.12 -7.42
N ASP A 457 3.28 -24.30 -6.84
CA ASP A 457 3.34 -24.54 -5.41
C ASP A 457 4.77 -24.75 -4.86
N HIS A 458 5.74 -25.01 -5.73
CA HIS A 458 7.16 -25.16 -5.39
C HIS A 458 8.06 -24.34 -6.32
N VAL A 459 9.25 -23.98 -5.84
CA VAL A 459 10.21 -23.17 -6.61
C VAL A 459 11.23 -24.03 -7.36
N ARG A 460 11.64 -25.15 -6.74
CA ARG A 460 12.67 -26.04 -7.27
C ARG A 460 12.20 -26.65 -8.59
N GLY A 461 13.06 -26.73 -9.61
CA GLY A 461 12.71 -27.33 -10.90
C GLY A 461 11.80 -26.50 -11.81
N VAL A 462 11.20 -25.41 -11.33
CA VAL A 462 10.36 -24.52 -12.15
C VAL A 462 11.22 -23.45 -12.83
N PRO A 463 11.35 -23.44 -14.17
CA PRO A 463 12.12 -22.42 -14.86
C PRO A 463 11.45 -21.05 -14.71
N PHE A 464 12.23 -19.99 -14.55
CA PHE A 464 11.69 -18.65 -14.34
C PHE A 464 10.90 -18.18 -15.56
N ILE A 465 11.54 -18.24 -16.73
CA ILE A 465 10.92 -18.00 -18.04
C ILE A 465 10.36 -19.34 -18.55
N PRO A 466 9.08 -19.41 -18.95
CA PRO A 466 8.52 -20.63 -19.49
C PRO A 466 9.19 -21.00 -20.83
N PRO A 467 9.46 -22.29 -21.10
CA PRO A 467 10.14 -22.72 -22.33
C PRO A 467 9.38 -22.32 -23.61
N GLN A 468 8.04 -22.23 -23.54
CA GLN A 468 7.20 -21.76 -24.64
C GLN A 468 7.53 -20.33 -25.13
N TRP A 469 8.10 -19.48 -24.28
CA TRP A 469 8.57 -18.14 -24.69
C TRP A 469 9.80 -18.24 -25.59
N GLY A 470 10.71 -19.17 -25.30
CA GLY A 470 11.86 -19.42 -26.16
C GLY A 470 11.44 -19.89 -27.55
N GLU A 471 10.44 -20.76 -27.62
CA GLU A 471 9.83 -21.21 -28.89
C GLU A 471 9.11 -20.07 -29.62
N ALA A 472 8.33 -19.25 -28.90
CA ALA A 472 7.64 -18.10 -29.46
C ALA A 472 8.64 -17.08 -30.06
N VAL A 473 9.70 -16.76 -29.33
CA VAL A 473 10.78 -15.86 -29.79
C VAL A 473 11.50 -16.45 -31.00
N ARG A 474 11.86 -17.74 -30.98
CA ARG A 474 12.46 -18.41 -32.14
C ARG A 474 11.54 -18.35 -33.36
N SER A 475 10.25 -18.60 -33.19
CA SER A 475 9.26 -18.53 -34.27
C SER A 475 9.10 -17.10 -34.81
N LEU A 476 9.15 -16.09 -33.95
CA LEU A 476 9.08 -14.67 -34.34
C LEU A 476 10.32 -14.26 -35.12
N VAL A 477 11.51 -14.63 -34.63
CA VAL A 477 12.79 -14.39 -35.31
C VAL A 477 12.78 -15.04 -36.69
N GLN A 478 12.27 -16.27 -36.81
CA GLN A 478 12.17 -16.95 -38.09
C GLN A 478 11.22 -16.22 -39.05
N ARG A 479 10.01 -15.85 -38.61
CA ARG A 479 9.07 -15.04 -39.41
C ARG A 479 9.68 -13.72 -39.89
N VAL A 480 10.45 -13.04 -39.05
CA VAL A 480 11.14 -11.80 -39.43
C VAL A 480 12.23 -12.06 -40.47
N LYS A 481 12.98 -13.15 -40.35
CA LYS A 481 13.97 -13.56 -41.35
C LYS A 481 13.31 -13.89 -42.68
N ASP A 482 12.24 -14.67 -42.66
CA ASP A 482 11.48 -15.06 -43.86
C ASP A 482 10.88 -13.83 -44.55
N ALA A 483 10.26 -12.92 -43.80
CA ALA A 483 9.73 -11.67 -44.33
C ALA A 483 10.83 -10.75 -44.94
N ARG A 484 12.04 -10.74 -44.37
CA ARG A 484 13.18 -10.02 -44.94
C ARG A 484 13.68 -10.71 -46.23
N ALA A 485 13.72 -12.03 -46.26
CA ALA A 485 14.11 -12.81 -47.43
C ALA A 485 13.12 -12.60 -48.59
N GLU A 486 11.81 -12.63 -48.33
CA GLU A 486 10.78 -12.32 -49.32
C GLU A 486 10.91 -10.89 -49.85
N ARG A 487 11.15 -9.90 -48.99
CA ARG A 487 11.38 -8.50 -49.42
C ARG A 487 12.60 -8.39 -50.34
N ARG A 488 13.68 -9.11 -50.04
CA ARG A 488 14.88 -9.17 -50.91
C ARG A 488 14.56 -9.85 -52.24
N ALA A 489 13.86 -10.97 -52.23
CA ALA A 489 13.44 -11.69 -53.45
C ALA A 489 12.52 -10.84 -54.34
N ARG A 490 11.56 -10.11 -53.74
CA ARG A 490 10.69 -9.16 -54.46
C ARG A 490 11.48 -8.00 -55.07
N ARG A 491 12.51 -7.49 -54.39
CA ARG A 491 13.40 -6.46 -54.95
C ARG A 491 14.23 -7.00 -56.12
N ALA A 492 14.76 -8.22 -56.00
CA ALA A 492 15.50 -8.88 -57.07
C ALA A 492 14.62 -9.15 -58.30
N ARG A 493 13.37 -9.59 -58.12
CA ARG A 493 12.40 -9.75 -59.24
C ARG A 493 11.98 -8.45 -59.91
N LYS A 494 12.14 -7.29 -59.25
CA LYS A 494 11.83 -5.97 -59.81
C LYS A 494 13.02 -5.33 -60.55
N GLN A 495 14.21 -5.92 -60.48
CA GLN A 495 15.33 -5.52 -61.35
C GLN A 495 15.12 -6.14 -62.75
N PRO A 496 15.11 -5.33 -63.82
CA PRO A 496 15.08 -5.89 -65.17
C PRO A 496 16.36 -6.71 -65.44
N PRO A 497 16.30 -7.75 -66.29
CA PRO A 497 17.47 -8.57 -66.59
C PRO A 497 18.62 -7.69 -67.10
N GLN A 498 19.81 -7.87 -66.53
CA GLN A 498 21.03 -7.19 -66.96
C GLN A 498 21.20 -7.34 -68.48
N SER A 499 21.22 -6.21 -69.18
CA SER A 499 21.53 -6.13 -70.60
C SER A 499 22.93 -6.73 -70.84
N TRP A 500 23.00 -7.69 -71.75
CA TRP A 500 24.23 -8.28 -72.26
C TRP A 500 25.13 -7.19 -72.87
N SER A 501 26.34 -6.99 -72.32
CA SER A 501 27.36 -6.12 -72.92
C SER A 501 28.20 -6.92 -73.93
N PRO A 502 28.43 -6.44 -75.16
CA PRO A 502 29.23 -7.17 -76.16
C PRO A 502 30.74 -7.11 -75.83
N PRO A 503 31.52 -8.12 -76.24
CA PRO A 503 32.92 -8.27 -75.84
C PRO A 503 33.85 -7.29 -76.58
N THR A 504 34.64 -6.53 -75.84
CA THR A 504 35.72 -5.68 -76.36
C THR A 504 37.08 -6.27 -76.03
N GLY A 505 37.90 -6.56 -77.05
CA GLY A 505 39.30 -6.89 -76.87
C GLY A 505 39.98 -7.45 -78.13
N VAL A 506 40.35 -6.58 -79.06
CA VAL A 506 41.44 -6.84 -80.02
C VAL A 506 42.67 -6.07 -79.53
N PRO A 507 43.86 -6.69 -79.38
CA PRO A 507 45.07 -5.99 -78.99
C PRO A 507 45.82 -5.46 -80.24
N VAL A 508 46.30 -4.22 -80.19
CA VAL A 508 47.32 -3.69 -81.12
C VAL A 508 48.55 -3.26 -80.32
N ALA A 509 49.70 -3.65 -80.85
CA ALA A 509 50.98 -3.73 -80.18
C ALA A 509 51.73 -2.39 -80.01
N THR A 510 52.73 -2.50 -79.14
CA THR A 510 53.63 -1.51 -78.54
C THR A 510 54.61 -0.81 -79.48
N GLY A 511 55.02 0.39 -79.07
CA GLY A 511 56.29 1.04 -79.44
C GLY A 511 56.04 2.35 -80.20
N GLY A 512 56.52 3.51 -79.77
CA GLY A 512 57.42 3.87 -78.68
C GLY A 512 57.70 5.37 -78.81
N GLY A 513 58.39 5.94 -77.83
CA GLY A 513 59.00 7.26 -77.99
C GLY A 513 58.58 8.29 -76.95
N GLY A 514 59.33 8.29 -75.85
CA GLY A 514 59.88 9.49 -75.22
C GLY A 514 58.98 10.69 -74.98
N TRP A 515 58.60 10.87 -73.72
CA TRP A 515 58.35 12.20 -73.13
C TRP A 515 59.58 13.11 -73.32
N PRO A 516 59.41 14.42 -73.55
CA PRO A 516 59.21 15.38 -72.44
C PRO A 516 58.10 16.40 -72.75
N ALA A 517 57.24 16.74 -71.79
CA ALA A 517 57.43 17.76 -70.75
C ALA A 517 57.36 19.22 -71.26
N GLN A 518 56.48 19.96 -70.57
CA GLN A 518 56.48 21.41 -70.35
C GLN A 518 55.53 22.28 -71.19
N TRP A 519 54.43 22.63 -70.51
CA TRP A 519 53.85 23.97 -70.34
C TRP A 519 53.50 24.79 -71.59
N ARG A 520 52.23 24.75 -71.97
CA ARG A 520 51.26 25.86 -71.80
C ARG A 520 49.83 25.36 -71.93
#